data_AF-A0AAE1SSN0-F1
#
_entry.id   AF-A0AAE1SSN0-F1
#
_cell.length_a   1.000
_cell.length_b   1.000
_cell.length_c   1.000
_cell.angle_alpha   90.00
_cell.angle_beta   90.00
_cell.angle_gamma   90.00
#
_symmetry.space_group_name_H-M   'P 1'
#
loop_
_entity.id
_entity.type
_entity.pdbx_description
1 polymer ?
#
loop_
_entity_poly.entity_id
_entity_poly.type
_entity_poly.pdbx_seq_one_letter_code
_entity_poly.pdbx_strand_id
1 'polypeptide(L)'
;MMGDKDMAKKQGSKNKKKKKRGGSKRRMTSEQTWAYNCVSEWVFLDHRSPHSPTDDFALPWNQPKDKLLFELHSHSIHSDGFLSPSNLVERAHQNGVKVLSLTDHDTMSGIPEALEAASRFGIKIIPGVEISTMFSHGSQGFLNPVITQLQKFKGSHYRRDSASDEPVHILAYYSSCGPAKLDQVDKFLSSIRDGRFLRAENMILKLNKLKLPLKWEQVAKIAGKGVAPGRLHVARAMVEAGHVENLKQAFSRYLYDGGPAYATGSEPLAEEAVQFICETGGVAVLAHPWALKDPIAVVRRLKEVGLHGIEAYRSDGKLAAYSDLADAYDLLKLGGSDFHGRGGKQESEVGSVGLPVLAVHEFLKVARPIWCRAIREILENYIKYPSETNLQLIMSFGKPKVCRGISPATCPGDFISRCLSFWLTNEERQNAEFEAIKLKLAAISVNQ
;
A
#
# COMPACT_ATOMS: atom_id res chain seq x y z
N MET A 1 -63.68 14.42 47.25
CA MET A 1 -64.65 13.40 46.80
C MET A 1 -64.42 13.22 45.31
N MET A 2 -63.78 12.12 44.90
CA MET A 2 -64.46 10.92 44.32
C MET A 2 -65.20 11.32 43.04
N GLY A 3 -64.90 10.80 41.85
CA GLY A 3 -64.43 9.47 41.48
C GLY A 3 -65.37 8.96 40.39
N ASP A 4 -64.79 8.61 39.23
CA ASP A 4 -65.20 7.71 38.14
C ASP A 4 -66.68 7.38 37.84
N LYS A 5 -66.99 7.33 36.54
CA LYS A 5 -67.24 6.04 35.85
C LYS A 5 -67.31 6.14 34.31
N ASP A 6 -66.28 5.55 33.69
CA ASP A 6 -66.24 4.62 32.57
C ASP A 6 -67.27 4.70 31.40
N MET A 7 -66.73 4.85 30.19
CA MET A 7 -67.31 4.33 28.95
C MET A 7 -66.30 3.44 28.21
N ALA A 8 -66.70 2.19 27.98
CA ALA A 8 -65.99 1.22 27.16
C ALA A 8 -66.08 1.57 25.65
N LYS A 9 -64.97 1.42 24.91
CA LYS A 9 -64.98 1.31 23.43
C LYS A 9 -64.02 0.23 22.93
N LYS A 10 -64.59 -0.62 22.06
CA LYS A 10 -64.05 -1.83 21.43
C LYS A 10 -62.77 -1.60 20.63
N GLN A 11 -61.82 -2.52 20.80
CA GLN A 11 -60.59 -2.65 20.00
C GLN A 11 -60.91 -3.19 18.59
N GLY A 12 -60.46 -2.46 17.56
CA GLY A 12 -60.43 -2.92 16.17
C GLY A 12 -59.03 -3.38 15.79
N SER A 13 -58.86 -4.67 15.54
CA SER A 13 -57.64 -5.28 15.00
C SER A 13 -57.46 -4.91 13.53
N LYS A 14 -56.38 -4.18 13.19
CA LYS A 14 -55.90 -3.99 11.81
C LYS A 14 -54.49 -4.58 11.69
N ASN A 15 -54.43 -5.78 11.12
CA ASN A 15 -53.22 -6.47 10.67
C ASN A 15 -52.41 -5.61 9.68
N LYS A 16 -51.32 -4.99 10.13
CA LYS A 16 -50.30 -4.41 9.25
C LYS A 16 -49.38 -5.52 8.73
N LYS A 17 -49.63 -5.99 7.50
CA LYS A 17 -48.67 -6.81 6.74
C LYS A 17 -47.35 -6.04 6.57
N LYS A 18 -46.31 -6.44 7.31
CA LYS A 18 -44.91 -6.03 7.04
C LYS A 18 -44.52 -6.51 5.65
N LYS A 19 -44.42 -5.59 4.68
CA LYS A 19 -43.72 -5.84 3.40
C LYS A 19 -42.24 -6.14 3.73
N LYS A 20 -41.84 -7.40 3.67
CA LYS A 20 -40.41 -7.77 3.58
C LYS A 20 -39.88 -7.16 2.28
N ARG A 21 -39.02 -6.14 2.37
CA ARG A 21 -38.18 -5.70 1.25
C ARG A 21 -37.17 -6.81 1.00
N GLY A 22 -37.53 -7.75 0.13
CA GLY A 22 -36.58 -8.70 -0.45
C GLY A 22 -35.65 -7.92 -1.36
N GLY A 23 -34.46 -7.57 -0.87
CA GLY A 23 -33.38 -7.09 -1.73
C GLY A 23 -32.99 -8.23 -2.66
N SER A 24 -33.34 -8.11 -3.94
CA SER A 24 -32.84 -9.02 -4.97
C SER A 24 -31.32 -8.90 -4.99
N LYS A 25 -30.60 -9.94 -4.53
CA LYS A 25 -29.14 -9.99 -4.70
C LYS A 25 -28.88 -9.99 -6.20
N ARG A 26 -28.42 -8.84 -6.72
CA ARG A 26 -28.08 -8.65 -8.13
C ARG A 26 -27.05 -9.71 -8.50
N ARG A 27 -27.43 -10.63 -9.40
CA ARG A 27 -26.58 -11.74 -9.84
C ARG A 27 -25.38 -11.16 -10.60
N MET A 28 -24.18 -11.67 -10.30
CA MET A 28 -22.94 -11.23 -10.96
C MET A 28 -23.00 -11.53 -12.46
N THR A 29 -22.38 -10.68 -13.28
CA THR A 29 -22.15 -10.96 -14.70
C THR A 29 -21.17 -12.14 -14.88
N SER A 30 -21.11 -12.72 -16.08
CA SER A 30 -20.14 -13.77 -16.40
C SER A 30 -18.70 -13.28 -16.20
N GLU A 31 -18.41 -12.07 -16.65
CA GLU A 31 -17.12 -11.40 -16.47
C GLU A 31 -16.77 -11.20 -14.99
N GLN A 32 -17.70 -10.68 -14.18
CA GLN A 32 -17.51 -10.53 -12.74
C GLN A 32 -17.28 -11.87 -12.05
N THR A 33 -17.97 -12.92 -12.49
CA THR A 33 -17.81 -14.28 -11.95
C THR A 33 -16.42 -14.83 -12.29
N TRP A 34 -15.95 -14.62 -13.52
CA TRP A 34 -14.63 -15.05 -13.95
C TRP A 34 -13.53 -14.29 -13.20
N ALA A 35 -13.60 -12.96 -13.15
CA ALA A 35 -12.67 -12.14 -12.37
C ALA A 35 -12.65 -12.54 -10.89
N TYR A 36 -13.82 -12.82 -10.30
CA TYR A 36 -13.89 -13.33 -8.93
C TYR A 36 -13.17 -14.66 -8.74
N ASN A 37 -13.31 -15.60 -9.67
CA ASN A 37 -12.61 -16.88 -9.59
C ASN A 37 -11.09 -16.68 -9.73
N CYS A 38 -10.63 -15.87 -10.69
CA CYS A 38 -9.20 -15.57 -10.86
C CYS A 38 -8.59 -14.89 -9.63
N VAL A 39 -9.27 -13.87 -9.08
CA VAL A 39 -8.79 -13.18 -7.87
C VAL A 39 -8.86 -14.10 -6.66
N SER A 40 -9.93 -14.90 -6.49
CA SER A 40 -10.02 -15.84 -5.38
C SER A 40 -8.90 -16.88 -5.44
N GLU A 41 -8.65 -17.44 -6.62
CA GLU A 41 -7.55 -18.38 -6.83
C GLU A 41 -6.21 -17.74 -6.44
N TRP A 42 -5.94 -16.51 -6.89
CA TRP A 42 -4.75 -15.76 -6.52
C TRP A 42 -4.65 -15.51 -5.00
N VAL A 43 -5.73 -15.04 -4.36
CA VAL A 43 -5.76 -14.75 -2.91
C VAL A 43 -5.43 -15.99 -2.09
N PHE A 44 -5.95 -17.15 -2.48
CA PHE A 44 -5.82 -18.40 -1.72
C PHE A 44 -4.73 -19.35 -2.26
N LEU A 45 -3.81 -18.87 -3.11
CA LEU A 45 -2.68 -19.67 -3.62
C LEU A 45 -1.90 -20.37 -2.48
N ASP A 46 -1.68 -19.66 -1.37
CA ASP A 46 -0.81 -20.10 -0.27
C ASP A 46 -1.48 -21.11 0.68
N HIS A 47 -2.79 -21.31 0.56
CA HIS A 47 -3.61 -22.14 1.46
C HIS A 47 -3.87 -23.56 0.95
N ARG A 48 -3.37 -23.93 -0.24
CA ARG A 48 -3.47 -25.30 -0.76
C ARG A 48 -2.43 -26.19 -0.08
N SER A 49 -2.79 -26.85 1.01
CA SER A 49 -2.00 -27.96 1.54
C SER A 49 -2.14 -29.18 0.62
N PRO A 50 -1.06 -29.88 0.23
CA PRO A 50 -1.13 -31.20 -0.43
C PRO A 50 -1.64 -32.31 0.51
N HIS A 51 -1.72 -32.03 1.82
CA HIS A 51 -2.19 -32.94 2.85
C HIS A 51 -3.23 -32.23 3.71
N SER A 52 -4.44 -32.05 3.19
CA SER A 52 -5.60 -32.21 4.06
C SER A 52 -5.90 -33.70 4.09
N PRO A 53 -6.07 -34.34 5.26
CA PRO A 53 -6.66 -35.67 5.28
C PRO A 53 -7.99 -35.55 4.53
N THR A 54 -8.25 -36.53 3.67
CA THR A 54 -9.59 -36.78 3.15
C THR A 54 -10.49 -37.01 4.36
N ASP A 55 -11.09 -35.93 4.88
CA ASP A 55 -12.25 -36.06 5.72
C ASP A 55 -13.32 -36.69 4.83
N ASP A 56 -13.57 -37.97 5.05
CA ASP A 56 -14.65 -38.77 4.46
C ASP A 56 -16.05 -38.20 4.76
N PHE A 57 -16.13 -37.07 5.46
CA PHE A 57 -17.27 -36.18 5.46
C PHE A 57 -17.00 -35.01 4.52
N ALA A 58 -17.11 -35.29 3.22
CA ALA A 58 -17.25 -34.27 2.18
C ALA A 58 -18.58 -33.52 2.39
N LEU A 59 -18.62 -32.64 3.40
CA LEU A 59 -19.51 -31.49 3.33
C LEU A 59 -18.98 -30.66 2.17
N PRO A 60 -19.78 -30.42 1.11
CA PRO A 60 -19.35 -29.50 0.07
C PRO A 60 -18.97 -28.20 0.76
N TRP A 61 -17.82 -27.62 0.38
CA TRP A 61 -17.36 -26.30 0.81
C TRP A 61 -18.35 -25.23 0.34
N ASN A 62 -19.55 -25.24 0.92
CA ASN A 62 -20.55 -24.19 0.91
C ASN A 62 -20.23 -23.29 2.10
N GLN A 63 -19.01 -22.76 2.13
CA GLN A 63 -18.87 -21.47 2.80
C GLN A 63 -19.71 -20.48 1.98
N PRO A 64 -20.50 -19.59 2.61
CA PRO A 64 -21.05 -18.46 1.87
C PRO A 64 -19.89 -17.83 1.09
N LYS A 65 -20.05 -17.52 -0.20
CA LYS A 65 -19.00 -16.87 -0.99
C LYS A 65 -18.55 -15.62 -0.24
N ASP A 66 -17.47 -15.74 0.53
CA ASP A 66 -17.00 -14.68 1.39
C ASP A 66 -16.68 -13.50 0.49
N LYS A 67 -17.21 -12.34 0.85
CA LYS A 67 -16.95 -11.12 0.09
C LYS A 67 -15.44 -10.89 0.16
N LEU A 68 -14.76 -10.93 -0.98
CA LEU A 68 -13.36 -10.51 -1.07
C LEU A 68 -13.32 -9.01 -0.77
N LEU A 69 -12.61 -8.67 0.30
CA LEU A 69 -12.40 -7.31 0.74
C LEU A 69 -10.91 -7.00 0.67
N PHE A 70 -10.59 -5.83 0.13
CA PHE A 70 -9.22 -5.42 -0.19
C PHE A 70 -8.92 -4.12 0.53
N GLU A 71 -7.71 -4.00 1.04
CA GLU A 71 -7.12 -2.77 1.53
C GLU A 71 -5.79 -2.57 0.81
N LEU A 72 -5.65 -1.49 0.05
CA LEU A 72 -4.46 -1.22 -0.75
C LEU A 72 -3.70 0.03 -0.31
N HIS A 73 -4.14 0.70 0.76
CA HIS A 73 -3.46 1.89 1.28
C HIS A 73 -3.68 2.01 2.79
N SER A 74 -2.64 1.72 3.57
CA SER A 74 -2.69 1.76 5.03
C SER A 74 -1.31 1.98 5.65
N HIS A 75 -1.28 2.51 6.87
CA HIS A 75 -0.09 2.96 7.57
C HIS A 75 0.06 2.32 8.95
N SER A 76 1.31 2.18 9.39
CA SER A 76 1.68 1.64 10.70
C SER A 76 2.60 2.60 11.45
N ILE A 77 2.98 2.24 12.68
CA ILE A 77 3.98 2.98 13.47
C ILE A 77 5.37 3.05 12.83
N HIS A 78 5.63 2.32 11.73
CA HIS A 78 6.89 2.45 10.99
C HIS A 78 6.96 3.76 10.19
N SER A 79 5.81 4.41 9.96
CA SER A 79 5.73 5.78 9.51
C SER A 79 4.90 6.62 10.47
N ASP A 80 3.67 7.01 10.13
CA ASP A 80 2.83 7.87 10.95
C ASP A 80 1.47 7.25 11.29
N GLY A 81 1.36 5.93 11.24
CA GLY A 81 0.25 5.19 11.85
C GLY A 81 0.27 5.22 13.39
N PHE A 82 -0.71 4.54 13.97
CA PHE A 82 -0.87 4.33 15.42
C PHE A 82 -0.85 2.85 15.80
N LEU A 83 -1.05 1.95 14.84
CA LEU A 83 -0.99 0.51 15.06
C LEU A 83 0.34 -0.05 14.58
N SER A 84 0.87 -1.05 15.29
CA SER A 84 1.95 -1.88 14.74
C SER A 84 1.46 -2.61 13.49
N PRO A 85 2.36 -3.02 12.58
CA PRO A 85 1.99 -3.88 11.45
C PRO A 85 1.15 -5.10 11.87
N SER A 86 1.49 -5.75 13.00
CA SER A 86 0.70 -6.87 13.54
C SER A 86 -0.73 -6.47 13.90
N ASN A 87 -0.90 -5.36 14.62
CA ASN A 87 -2.22 -4.89 15.06
C ASN A 87 -3.06 -4.38 13.89
N LEU A 88 -2.43 -3.76 12.88
CA LEU A 88 -3.09 -3.37 11.64
C LEU A 88 -3.65 -4.61 10.91
N VAL A 89 -2.84 -5.66 10.77
CA VAL A 89 -3.27 -6.92 10.15
C VAL A 89 -4.43 -7.55 10.92
N GLU A 90 -4.34 -7.60 12.25
CA GLU A 90 -5.43 -8.13 13.09
C GLU A 90 -6.71 -7.30 12.92
N ARG A 91 -6.60 -5.97 12.90
CA ARG A 91 -7.74 -5.07 12.66
C ARG A 91 -8.34 -5.29 11.28
N ALA A 92 -7.51 -5.45 10.25
CA ALA A 92 -7.95 -5.77 8.89
C ALA A 92 -8.68 -7.13 8.84
N HIS A 93 -8.17 -8.15 9.54
CA HIS A 93 -8.84 -9.45 9.66
C HIS A 93 -10.22 -9.34 10.32
N GLN A 94 -10.33 -8.59 11.41
CA GLN A 94 -11.60 -8.34 12.10
C GLN A 94 -12.64 -7.68 11.17
N ASN A 95 -12.19 -6.86 10.23
CA ASN A 95 -13.04 -6.21 9.21
C ASN A 95 -13.29 -7.10 7.98
N GLY A 96 -12.74 -8.31 7.92
CA GLY A 96 -12.94 -9.27 6.83
C GLY A 96 -12.03 -9.06 5.62
N VAL A 97 -10.99 -8.23 5.73
CA VAL A 97 -9.99 -8.02 4.68
C VAL A 97 -9.28 -9.34 4.35
N LYS A 98 -9.13 -9.63 3.05
CA LYS A 98 -8.43 -10.81 2.54
C LYS A 98 -7.10 -10.46 1.86
N VAL A 99 -6.97 -9.22 1.38
CA VAL A 99 -5.74 -8.68 0.79
C VAL A 99 -5.46 -7.33 1.42
N LEU A 100 -4.26 -7.17 1.96
CA LEU A 100 -3.81 -5.95 2.61
C LEU A 100 -2.48 -5.50 1.99
N SER A 101 -2.34 -4.21 1.71
CA SER A 101 -1.05 -3.58 1.45
C SER A 101 -0.74 -2.61 2.57
N LEU A 102 0.39 -2.84 3.24
CA LEU A 102 1.00 -1.87 4.14
C LEU A 102 1.86 -0.95 3.28
N THR A 103 1.60 0.35 3.33
CA THR A 103 2.16 1.37 2.44
C THR A 103 2.72 2.51 3.26
N ASP A 104 3.47 2.19 4.32
CA ASP A 104 4.11 3.18 5.19
C ASP A 104 4.89 4.22 4.37
N HIS A 105 4.88 5.47 4.85
CA HIS A 105 5.58 6.54 4.18
C HIS A 105 7.09 6.32 4.11
N ASP A 106 7.61 6.30 2.88
CA ASP A 106 9.04 6.24 2.57
C ASP A 106 9.78 5.09 3.28
N THR A 107 9.12 3.98 3.61
CA THR A 107 9.74 2.82 4.23
C THR A 107 8.96 1.53 3.99
N MET A 108 9.67 0.42 3.87
CA MET A 108 9.10 -0.94 3.82
C MET A 108 9.44 -1.76 5.07
N SER A 109 9.98 -1.12 6.12
CA SER A 109 10.50 -1.84 7.30
C SER A 109 9.43 -2.57 8.12
N GLY A 110 8.15 -2.22 7.98
CA GLY A 110 7.03 -2.90 8.63
C GLY A 110 6.53 -4.14 7.87
N ILE A 111 6.94 -4.35 6.62
CA ILE A 111 6.46 -5.45 5.77
C ILE A 111 6.76 -6.84 6.36
N PRO A 112 7.97 -7.14 6.89
CA PRO A 112 8.24 -8.45 7.47
C PRO A 112 7.30 -8.81 8.63
N GLU A 113 7.02 -7.86 9.52
CA GLU A 113 6.09 -8.06 10.63
C GLU A 113 4.66 -8.26 10.12
N ALA A 114 4.22 -7.46 9.14
CA ALA A 114 2.90 -7.61 8.53
C ALA A 114 2.71 -9.00 7.90
N LEU A 115 3.71 -9.49 7.17
CA LEU A 115 3.73 -10.83 6.56
C LEU A 115 3.62 -11.93 7.62
N GLU A 116 4.40 -11.84 8.69
CA GLU A 116 4.35 -12.80 9.80
C GLU A 116 2.96 -12.84 10.44
N ALA A 117 2.41 -11.66 10.77
CA ALA A 117 1.08 -11.54 11.35
C ALA A 117 -0.01 -12.08 10.42
N ALA A 118 0.05 -11.75 9.14
CA ALA A 118 -0.95 -12.12 8.14
C ALA A 118 -1.03 -13.63 7.91
N SER A 119 0.11 -14.32 8.07
CA SER A 119 0.17 -15.77 8.01
C SER A 119 -0.73 -16.46 9.04
N ARG A 120 -1.07 -15.80 10.16
CA ARG A 120 -1.96 -16.32 11.21
C ARG A 120 -3.45 -16.20 10.84
N PHE A 121 -3.79 -15.23 10.00
CA PHE A 121 -5.17 -14.85 9.68
C PHE A 121 -5.60 -15.21 8.25
N GLY A 122 -4.69 -15.72 7.43
CA GLY A 122 -4.96 -16.02 6.02
C GLY A 122 -5.22 -14.77 5.19
N ILE A 123 -4.52 -13.68 5.53
CA ILE A 123 -4.51 -12.44 4.74
C ILE A 123 -3.32 -12.52 3.79
N LYS A 124 -3.54 -12.19 2.52
CA LYS A 124 -2.45 -11.98 1.56
C LYS A 124 -1.92 -10.55 1.70
N ILE A 125 -0.60 -10.42 1.88
CA ILE A 125 0.07 -9.12 1.87
C ILE A 125 0.60 -8.82 0.47
N ILE A 126 0.31 -7.62 -0.04
CA ILE A 126 1.05 -7.01 -1.15
C ILE A 126 2.07 -6.04 -0.51
N PRO A 127 3.39 -6.32 -0.59
CA PRO A 127 4.40 -5.38 -0.15
C PRO A 127 4.24 -4.03 -0.83
N GLY A 128 4.08 -2.96 -0.03
CA GLY A 128 3.84 -1.62 -0.52
C GLY A 128 4.69 -0.56 0.18
N VAL A 129 4.71 0.63 -0.40
CA VAL A 129 5.28 1.85 0.19
C VAL A 129 4.57 3.06 -0.42
N GLU A 130 4.30 4.09 0.38
CA GLU A 130 3.86 5.39 -0.13
C GLU A 130 5.07 6.33 -0.18
N ILE A 131 5.51 6.67 -1.38
CA ILE A 131 6.69 7.51 -1.61
C ILE A 131 6.27 8.97 -1.66
N SER A 132 6.86 9.80 -0.80
CA SER A 132 6.72 11.25 -0.84
C SER A 132 7.55 11.87 -1.95
N THR A 133 6.91 12.71 -2.76
CA THR A 133 7.53 13.37 -3.91
C THR A 133 7.06 14.81 -4.02
N MET A 134 7.73 15.59 -4.87
CA MET A 134 7.28 16.92 -5.28
C MET A 134 6.96 16.92 -6.77
N PHE A 135 5.89 17.60 -7.15
CA PHE A 135 5.56 17.87 -8.54
C PHE A 135 5.68 19.37 -8.81
N SER A 136 6.38 19.73 -9.89
CA SER A 136 6.59 21.12 -10.27
C SER A 136 5.72 21.48 -11.47
N HIS A 137 4.76 22.41 -11.30
CA HIS A 137 3.91 22.88 -12.40
C HIS A 137 4.68 23.72 -13.43
N GLY A 138 5.80 24.34 -13.05
CA GLY A 138 6.57 25.28 -13.87
C GLY A 138 7.40 24.68 -14.99
N SER A 139 7.53 23.36 -15.09
CA SER A 139 8.41 22.71 -16.06
C SER A 139 7.64 22.20 -17.29
N GLN A 140 7.49 23.04 -18.31
CA GLN A 140 7.35 22.54 -19.69
C GLN A 140 8.73 22.00 -20.13
N GLY A 141 9.02 20.74 -19.80
CA GLY A 141 10.25 20.10 -20.26
C GLY A 141 10.76 19.05 -19.31
N PHE A 142 10.10 17.88 -19.29
CA PHE A 142 10.84 16.65 -19.04
C PHE A 142 11.81 16.47 -20.21
N LEU A 143 13.02 17.02 -20.08
CA LEU A 143 14.08 16.75 -21.04
C LEU A 143 14.42 15.26 -20.95
N ASN A 144 14.52 14.63 -22.13
CA ASN A 144 14.91 13.25 -22.37
C ASN A 144 15.97 12.76 -21.37
N PRO A 145 15.83 11.56 -20.75
CA PRO A 145 16.75 11.05 -19.72
C PRO A 145 18.24 11.06 -20.09
N VAL A 146 18.56 11.02 -21.39
CA VAL A 146 19.94 11.13 -21.91
C VAL A 146 20.58 12.49 -21.61
N ILE A 147 19.79 13.57 -21.55
CA ILE A 147 20.28 14.94 -21.31
C ILE A 147 20.50 15.16 -19.80
N THR A 148 19.66 14.59 -18.95
CA THR A 148 19.75 14.71 -17.47
C THR A 148 21.04 14.10 -16.94
N GLN A 149 21.51 12.99 -17.53
CA GLN A 149 22.78 12.36 -17.16
C GLN A 149 23.99 13.24 -17.52
N LEU A 150 23.97 13.91 -18.68
CA LEU A 150 25.02 14.85 -19.11
C LEU A 150 25.04 16.15 -18.31
N GLN A 151 23.89 16.61 -17.80
CA GLN A 151 23.81 17.83 -17.00
C GLN A 151 24.24 17.62 -15.53
N LYS A 152 24.05 16.43 -14.95
CA LYS A 152 24.62 16.09 -13.63
C LYS A 152 26.16 16.18 -13.61
N PHE A 153 26.83 15.91 -14.73
CA PHE A 153 28.29 16.07 -14.86
C PHE A 153 28.78 17.52 -14.96
N LYS A 154 27.90 18.51 -15.22
CA LYS A 154 28.28 19.92 -15.40
C LYS A 154 28.00 20.82 -14.19
N GLY A 155 27.64 20.27 -13.04
CA GLY A 155 27.53 21.04 -11.79
C GLY A 155 26.47 22.14 -11.76
N SER A 156 25.58 22.24 -12.76
CA SER A 156 24.53 23.25 -12.77
C SER A 156 23.38 22.84 -11.85
N HIS A 157 23.35 23.38 -10.63
CA HIS A 157 22.18 23.33 -9.76
C HIS A 157 21.05 24.15 -10.41
N TYR A 158 20.04 23.46 -10.96
CA TYR A 158 18.79 24.12 -11.35
C TYR A 158 18.14 24.66 -10.06
N ARG A 159 18.05 25.98 -9.92
CA ARG A 159 17.31 26.60 -8.81
C ARG A 159 15.82 26.31 -9.01
N ARG A 160 15.25 25.49 -8.14
CA ARG A 160 13.80 25.26 -8.08
C ARG A 160 13.10 26.57 -7.73
N ASP A 161 12.19 27.04 -8.57
CA ASP A 161 11.19 28.02 -8.16
C ASP A 161 10.13 27.32 -7.31
N SER A 162 10.40 27.28 -6.01
CA SER A 162 9.63 26.55 -4.99
C SER A 162 8.18 27.03 -4.81
N ALA A 163 7.78 28.14 -5.46
CA ALA A 163 6.44 28.71 -5.33
C ALA A 163 5.36 27.90 -6.07
N SER A 164 5.75 27.06 -7.05
CA SER A 164 4.81 26.27 -7.87
C SER A 164 4.87 24.76 -7.62
N ASP A 165 5.68 24.31 -6.66
CA ASP A 165 5.78 22.89 -6.35
C ASP A 165 4.64 22.46 -5.41
N GLU A 166 4.05 21.30 -5.67
CA GLU A 166 3.07 20.67 -4.77
C GLU A 166 3.53 19.27 -4.34
N PRO A 167 3.30 18.87 -3.08
CA PRO A 167 3.55 17.50 -2.64
C PRO A 167 2.63 16.51 -3.38
N VAL A 168 3.22 15.42 -3.86
CA VAL A 168 2.50 14.32 -4.50
C VAL A 168 2.98 13.01 -3.89
N HIS A 169 2.06 12.07 -3.67
CA HIS A 169 2.41 10.76 -3.15
C HIS A 169 2.17 9.66 -4.19
N ILE A 170 3.15 8.77 -4.32
CA ILE A 170 3.10 7.64 -5.26
C ILE A 170 3.16 6.34 -4.45
N LEU A 171 2.12 5.53 -4.56
CA LEU A 171 2.09 4.17 -4.05
C LEU A 171 2.90 3.27 -4.98
N ALA A 172 3.74 2.42 -4.42
CA ALA A 172 4.46 1.38 -5.13
C ALA A 172 4.05 0.01 -4.59
N TYR A 173 3.59 -0.89 -5.46
CA TYR A 173 3.24 -2.26 -5.10
C TYR A 173 4.21 -3.28 -5.71
N TYR A 174 4.87 -4.04 -4.85
CA TYR A 174 5.85 -5.05 -5.25
C TYR A 174 5.31 -6.47 -5.09
N SER A 175 6.02 -7.40 -5.72
CA SER A 175 5.73 -8.83 -5.60
C SER A 175 5.93 -9.32 -4.16
N SER A 176 5.46 -10.52 -3.84
CA SER A 176 5.78 -11.20 -2.59
C SER A 176 7.27 -11.57 -2.44
N CYS A 177 8.10 -11.36 -3.46
CA CYS A 177 9.56 -11.46 -3.37
C CYS A 177 10.22 -10.09 -3.12
N GLY A 178 9.43 -9.01 -3.01
CA GLY A 178 9.91 -7.64 -2.89
C GLY A 178 10.29 -6.99 -4.22
N PRO A 179 10.95 -5.82 -4.18
CA PRO A 179 11.47 -5.12 -5.35
C PRO A 179 12.74 -5.79 -5.90
N ALA A 180 12.96 -5.65 -7.21
CA ALA A 180 14.29 -5.83 -7.78
C ALA A 180 15.22 -4.71 -7.27
N LYS A 181 16.51 -5.03 -7.06
CA LYS A 181 17.52 -4.07 -6.56
C LYS A 181 17.13 -3.44 -5.21
N LEU A 182 16.73 -4.28 -4.25
CA LEU A 182 16.29 -3.86 -2.92
C LEU A 182 17.26 -2.88 -2.22
N ASP A 183 18.58 -3.05 -2.39
CA ASP A 183 19.56 -2.14 -1.81
C ASP A 183 19.46 -0.70 -2.37
N GLN A 184 19.11 -0.55 -3.64
CA GLN A 184 18.89 0.75 -4.26
C GLN A 184 17.58 1.36 -3.79
N VAL A 185 16.54 0.54 -3.62
CA VAL A 185 15.25 0.97 -3.07
C VAL A 185 15.44 1.48 -1.65
N ASP A 186 16.17 0.74 -0.81
CA ASP A 186 16.45 1.15 0.57
C ASP A 186 17.24 2.45 0.64
N LYS A 187 18.26 2.63 -0.21
CA LYS A 187 19.02 3.90 -0.31
C LYS A 187 18.13 5.05 -0.75
N PHE A 188 17.30 4.84 -1.77
CA PHE A 188 16.36 5.84 -2.28
C PHE A 188 15.40 6.29 -1.18
N LEU A 189 14.71 5.35 -0.54
CA LEU A 189 13.78 5.61 0.56
C LEU A 189 14.48 6.26 1.77
N SER A 190 15.70 5.83 2.10
CA SER A 190 16.48 6.44 3.19
C SER A 190 16.80 7.90 2.91
N SER A 191 17.16 8.26 1.68
CA SER A 191 17.46 9.65 1.33
C SER A 191 16.25 10.58 1.49
N ILE A 192 15.03 10.08 1.29
CA ILE A 192 13.79 10.83 1.52
C ILE A 192 13.57 11.01 3.02
N ARG A 193 13.75 9.94 3.79
CA ARG A 193 13.65 9.96 5.26
C ARG A 193 14.66 10.92 5.90
N ASP A 194 15.89 10.98 5.42
CA ASP A 194 16.91 11.94 5.88
C ASP A 194 16.43 13.39 5.69
N GLY A 195 15.81 13.68 4.54
CA GLY A 195 15.14 14.95 4.28
C GLY A 195 13.99 15.26 5.24
N ARG A 196 13.23 14.23 5.68
CA ARG A 196 12.14 14.40 6.64
C ARG A 196 12.63 14.83 8.02
N PHE A 197 13.80 14.36 8.47
CA PHE A 197 14.40 14.82 9.74
C PHE A 197 14.68 16.32 9.67
N LEU A 198 15.38 16.78 8.63
CA LEU A 198 15.66 18.20 8.40
C LEU A 198 14.38 19.03 8.28
N ARG A 199 13.38 18.51 7.56
CA ARG A 199 12.07 19.13 7.43
C ARG A 199 11.41 19.34 8.80
N ALA A 200 11.41 18.32 9.65
CA ALA A 200 10.81 18.38 10.98
C ALA A 200 11.52 19.36 11.91
N GLU A 201 12.86 19.40 11.91
CA GLU A 201 13.63 20.42 12.64
C GLU A 201 13.24 21.83 12.20
N ASN A 202 13.13 22.06 10.88
CA ASN A 202 12.71 23.34 10.33
C ASN A 202 11.27 23.72 10.72
N MET A 203 10.34 22.76 10.75
CA MET A 203 8.97 23.02 11.23
C MET A 203 8.97 23.44 12.71
N ILE A 204 9.75 22.76 13.56
CA ILE A 204 9.87 23.10 14.98
C ILE A 204 10.46 24.51 15.14
N LEU A 205 11.51 24.85 14.40
CA LEU A 205 12.10 26.19 14.42
C LEU A 205 11.10 27.28 14.03
N LYS A 206 10.25 27.03 13.03
CA LYS A 206 9.18 27.96 12.62
C LYS A 206 8.11 28.09 13.70
N LEU A 207 7.66 26.98 14.29
CA LEU A 207 6.69 27.01 15.40
C LEU A 207 7.22 27.77 16.61
N ASN A 208 8.50 27.59 16.96
CA ASN A 208 9.14 28.32 18.05
C ASN A 208 9.15 29.83 17.79
N LYS A 209 9.41 30.27 16.56
CA LYS A 209 9.32 31.69 16.15
C LYS A 209 7.89 32.23 16.23
N LEU A 210 6.89 31.37 16.00
CA LEU A 210 5.47 31.69 16.15
C LEU A 210 4.99 31.66 17.62
N LYS A 211 5.91 31.56 18.59
CA LYS A 211 5.62 31.47 20.03
C LYS A 211 4.85 30.21 20.42
N LEU A 212 5.01 29.13 19.65
CA LEU A 212 4.47 27.79 19.94
C LEU A 212 5.64 26.83 20.20
N PRO A 213 6.31 26.93 21.36
CA PRO A 213 7.55 26.20 21.61
C PRO A 213 7.33 24.68 21.58
N LEU A 214 8.08 23.98 20.74
CA LEU A 214 8.21 22.53 20.71
C LEU A 214 9.67 22.12 20.80
N LYS A 215 9.92 20.97 21.44
CA LYS A 215 11.24 20.37 21.54
C LYS A 215 11.38 19.19 20.57
N TRP A 216 12.58 18.98 20.05
CA TRP A 216 12.89 17.85 19.18
C TRP A 216 12.56 16.51 19.85
N GLU A 217 12.91 16.37 21.13
CA GLU A 217 12.73 15.13 21.88
C GLU A 217 11.27 14.72 21.99
N GLN A 218 10.34 15.68 22.04
CA GLN A 218 8.89 15.39 22.07
C GLN A 218 8.44 14.81 20.74
N VAL A 219 8.84 15.43 19.63
CA VAL A 219 8.46 15.00 18.27
C VAL A 219 9.11 13.65 17.95
N ALA A 220 10.39 13.46 18.29
CA ALA A 220 11.10 12.20 18.11
C ALA A 220 10.50 11.06 18.96
N LYS A 221 10.08 11.36 20.20
CA LYS A 221 9.39 10.37 21.05
C LYS A 221 8.06 9.92 20.43
N ILE A 222 7.29 10.84 19.89
CA ILE A 222 6.00 10.55 19.24
C ILE A 222 6.19 9.75 17.95
N ALA A 223 7.19 10.11 17.13
CA ALA A 223 7.51 9.36 15.92
C ALA A 223 7.96 7.92 16.24
N GLY A 224 8.75 7.76 17.31
CA GLY A 224 9.30 6.46 17.69
C GLY A 224 10.72 6.24 17.17
N LYS A 225 11.37 5.19 17.67
CA LYS A 225 12.78 4.92 17.39
C LYS A 225 12.97 4.51 15.93
N GLY A 226 13.82 5.24 15.22
CA GLY A 226 14.15 4.95 13.81
C GLY A 226 13.09 5.40 12.80
N VAL A 227 12.05 6.10 13.24
CA VAL A 227 10.98 6.61 12.40
C VAL A 227 11.26 8.07 12.04
N ALA A 228 11.21 8.39 10.75
CA ALA A 228 11.43 9.74 10.26
C ALA A 228 10.21 10.63 10.53
N PRO A 229 10.33 11.74 11.31
CA PRO A 229 9.16 12.52 11.69
C PRO A 229 8.46 13.18 10.50
N GLY A 230 7.13 13.12 10.49
CA GLY A 230 6.27 13.72 9.49
C GLY A 230 5.48 14.88 10.09
N ARG A 231 4.69 15.57 9.26
CA ARG A 231 3.80 16.64 9.72
C ARG A 231 2.81 16.15 10.78
N LEU A 232 2.35 14.91 10.68
CA LEU A 232 1.45 14.31 11.65
C LEU A 232 2.11 14.15 13.03
N HIS A 233 3.39 13.77 13.10
CA HIS A 233 4.13 13.71 14.38
C HIS A 233 4.29 15.09 15.02
N VAL A 234 4.59 16.12 14.21
CA VAL A 234 4.63 17.51 14.71
C VAL A 234 3.25 17.96 15.17
N ALA A 235 2.19 17.67 14.41
CA ALA A 235 0.82 18.00 14.78
C ALA A 235 0.42 17.36 16.13
N ARG A 236 0.76 16.08 16.33
CA ARG A 236 0.58 15.39 17.62
C ARG A 236 1.34 16.07 18.74
N ALA A 237 2.60 16.45 18.53
CA ALA A 237 3.39 17.19 19.51
C ALA A 237 2.75 18.54 19.87
N MET A 238 2.16 19.25 18.88
CA MET A 238 1.42 20.49 19.14
C MET A 238 0.17 20.25 20.00
N VAL A 239 -0.55 19.14 19.79
CA VAL A 239 -1.69 18.76 20.63
C VAL A 239 -1.24 18.39 22.03
N GLU A 240 -0.22 17.54 22.19
CA GLU A 240 0.31 17.15 23.50
C GLU A 240 0.86 18.34 24.29
N ALA A 241 1.42 19.33 23.61
CA ALA A 241 1.90 20.57 24.22
C ALA A 241 0.79 21.59 24.55
N GLY A 242 -0.47 21.32 24.16
CA GLY A 242 -1.60 22.22 24.40
C GLY A 242 -1.65 23.44 23.48
N HIS A 243 -0.87 23.46 22.40
CA HIS A 243 -0.82 24.56 21.43
C HIS A 243 -2.02 24.57 20.48
N VAL A 244 -2.64 23.41 20.28
CA VAL A 244 -3.86 23.22 19.50
C VAL A 244 -4.78 22.20 20.16
N GLU A 245 -6.08 22.30 19.89
CA GLU A 245 -7.12 21.40 20.43
C GLU A 245 -7.11 20.01 19.79
N ASN A 246 -6.73 19.92 18.51
CA ASN A 246 -6.78 18.69 17.73
C ASN A 246 -5.91 18.77 16.48
N LEU A 247 -5.70 17.62 15.83
CA LEU A 247 -4.89 17.49 14.60
C LEU A 247 -5.41 18.37 13.47
N LYS A 248 -6.74 18.49 13.31
CA LYS A 248 -7.36 19.33 12.27
C LYS A 248 -6.96 20.80 12.44
N GLN A 249 -6.91 21.29 13.68
CA GLN A 249 -6.46 22.66 13.96
C GLN A 249 -4.97 22.84 13.64
N ALA A 250 -4.11 21.88 14.00
CA ALA A 250 -2.68 21.94 13.64
C ALA A 250 -2.47 22.05 12.12
N PHE A 251 -3.11 21.18 11.34
CA PHE A 251 -3.00 21.21 9.88
C PHE A 251 -3.60 22.48 9.28
N SER A 252 -4.83 22.86 9.65
CA SER A 252 -5.50 24.02 9.04
C SER A 252 -4.85 25.37 9.36
N ARG A 253 -4.19 25.53 10.52
CA ARG A 253 -3.59 26.81 10.92
C ARG A 253 -2.10 26.92 10.65
N TYR A 254 -1.35 25.82 10.75
CA TYR A 254 0.11 25.88 10.82
C TYR A 254 0.82 24.99 9.79
N LEU A 255 0.33 23.76 9.59
CA LEU A 255 1.08 22.70 8.88
C LEU A 255 0.55 22.36 7.47
N TYR A 256 -0.47 23.06 6.98
CA TYR A 256 -0.96 22.93 5.59
C TYR A 256 0.13 23.34 4.59
N ASP A 257 -0.03 22.93 3.32
CA ASP A 257 0.96 23.23 2.28
C ASP A 257 1.10 24.74 2.07
N GLY A 258 2.33 25.25 2.24
CA GLY A 258 2.61 26.69 2.22
C GLY A 258 2.24 27.45 3.51
N GLY A 259 1.81 26.74 4.55
CA GLY A 259 1.43 27.33 5.83
C GLY A 259 2.60 27.88 6.67
N PRO A 260 2.31 28.59 7.78
CA PRO A 260 3.30 29.30 8.58
C PRO A 260 4.46 28.45 9.11
N ALA A 261 4.18 27.19 9.45
CA ALA A 261 5.16 26.24 9.94
C ALA A 261 5.54 25.17 8.91
N TYR A 262 5.00 25.24 7.68
CA TYR A 262 5.30 24.29 6.62
C TYR A 262 6.77 24.35 6.23
N ALA A 263 7.39 23.20 6.05
CA ALA A 263 8.75 23.07 5.52
C ALA A 263 8.79 21.90 4.54
N THR A 264 9.74 21.94 3.60
CA THR A 264 10.01 20.87 2.64
C THR A 264 11.29 20.13 3.03
N GLY A 265 11.45 18.90 2.55
CA GLY A 265 12.65 18.09 2.73
C GLY A 265 13.45 17.97 1.44
N SER A 266 14.00 16.77 1.22
CA SER A 266 14.73 16.37 0.01
C SER A 266 13.92 15.41 -0.86
N GLU A 267 12.60 15.59 -0.90
CA GLU A 267 11.73 14.75 -1.71
C GLU A 267 12.13 14.81 -3.20
N PRO A 268 12.16 13.66 -3.90
CA PRO A 268 12.46 13.58 -5.32
C PRO A 268 11.32 14.14 -6.17
N LEU A 269 11.56 14.32 -7.47
CA LEU A 269 10.48 14.63 -8.39
C LEU A 269 9.53 13.43 -8.55
N ALA A 270 8.23 13.70 -8.67
CA ALA A 270 7.22 12.67 -8.80
C ALA A 270 7.49 11.72 -9.97
N GLU A 271 7.95 12.25 -11.10
CA GLU A 271 8.32 11.45 -12.27
C GLU A 271 9.54 10.57 -12.04
N GLU A 272 10.56 11.07 -11.33
CA GLU A 272 11.76 10.28 -10.98
C GLU A 272 11.37 9.11 -10.09
N ALA A 273 10.46 9.32 -9.13
CA ALA A 273 9.94 8.24 -8.29
C ALA A 273 9.13 7.22 -9.11
N VAL A 274 8.26 7.65 -10.03
CA VAL A 274 7.50 6.73 -10.90
C VAL A 274 8.44 5.88 -11.76
N GLN A 275 9.45 6.49 -12.40
CA GLN A 275 10.45 5.76 -13.18
C GLN A 275 11.19 4.74 -12.31
N PHE A 276 11.64 5.16 -11.13
CA PHE A 276 12.35 4.30 -10.19
C PHE A 276 11.51 3.10 -9.74
N ILE A 277 10.21 3.29 -9.47
CA ILE A 277 9.28 2.19 -9.15
C ILE A 277 9.20 1.21 -10.33
N CYS A 278 9.09 1.71 -11.57
CA CYS A 278 9.03 0.86 -12.76
C CYS A 278 10.32 0.04 -12.94
N GLU A 279 11.47 0.67 -12.77
CA GLU A 279 12.80 0.04 -12.89
C GLU A 279 13.04 -1.07 -11.86
N THR A 280 12.50 -0.89 -10.66
CA THR A 280 12.61 -1.83 -9.52
C THR A 280 11.48 -2.87 -9.48
N GLY A 281 10.62 -2.89 -10.49
CA GLY A 281 9.61 -3.94 -10.65
C GLY A 281 8.36 -3.76 -9.79
N GLY A 282 8.01 -2.52 -9.47
CA GLY A 282 6.77 -2.16 -8.79
C GLY A 282 5.70 -1.62 -9.73
N VAL A 283 4.46 -1.64 -9.25
CA VAL A 283 3.33 -0.95 -9.89
C VAL A 283 3.17 0.43 -9.24
N ALA A 284 3.38 1.48 -10.02
CA ALA A 284 3.29 2.88 -9.58
C ALA A 284 1.86 3.42 -9.70
N VAL A 285 1.31 3.95 -8.60
CA VAL A 285 -0.07 4.43 -8.50
C VAL A 285 -0.13 5.79 -7.79
N LEU A 286 -0.86 6.75 -8.36
CA LEU A 286 -1.05 8.06 -7.74
C LEU A 286 -2.01 7.95 -6.55
N ALA A 287 -1.53 8.28 -5.37
CA ALA A 287 -2.32 8.28 -4.14
C ALA A 287 -3.24 9.50 -4.08
N HIS A 288 -4.44 9.33 -3.52
CA HIS A 288 -5.40 10.37 -3.15
C HIS A 288 -5.39 11.64 -4.04
N PRO A 289 -5.59 11.53 -5.37
CA PRO A 289 -5.46 12.65 -6.31
C PRO A 289 -6.43 13.81 -6.05
N TRP A 290 -7.43 13.62 -5.20
CA TRP A 290 -8.33 14.66 -4.69
C TRP A 290 -7.70 15.65 -3.72
N ALA A 291 -6.49 15.39 -3.24
CA ALA A 291 -5.73 16.35 -2.42
C ALA A 291 -4.90 17.34 -3.27
N LEU A 292 -4.77 17.09 -4.58
CA LEU A 292 -3.89 17.87 -5.47
C LEU A 292 -4.59 19.14 -6.00
N LYS A 293 -3.79 20.16 -6.32
CA LYS A 293 -4.27 21.40 -6.93
C LYS A 293 -4.68 21.20 -8.39
N ASP A 294 -3.86 20.48 -9.16
CA ASP A 294 -4.13 20.15 -10.56
C ASP A 294 -3.84 18.66 -10.85
N PRO A 295 -4.76 17.75 -10.47
CA PRO A 295 -4.58 16.32 -10.70
C PRO A 295 -4.48 15.94 -12.18
N ILE A 296 -5.04 16.73 -13.10
CA ILE A 296 -5.01 16.43 -14.53
C ILE A 296 -3.60 16.62 -15.08
N ALA A 297 -2.95 17.74 -14.74
CA ALA A 297 -1.58 18.00 -15.16
C ALA A 297 -0.60 16.96 -14.58
N VAL A 298 -0.78 16.58 -13.31
CA VAL A 298 0.01 15.54 -12.64
C VAL A 298 -0.15 14.20 -13.34
N VAL A 299 -1.39 13.72 -13.53
CA VAL A 299 -1.67 12.44 -14.19
C VAL A 299 -1.08 12.39 -15.60
N ARG A 300 -1.25 13.45 -16.39
CA ARG A 300 -0.72 13.54 -17.75
C ARG A 300 0.79 13.31 -17.79
N ARG A 301 1.55 14.02 -16.95
CA ARG A 301 3.03 13.92 -16.93
C ARG A 301 3.50 12.60 -16.34
N LEU A 302 2.87 12.12 -15.27
CA LEU A 302 3.25 10.85 -14.67
C LEU A 302 2.94 9.66 -15.60
N LYS A 303 1.88 9.74 -16.41
CA LYS A 303 1.57 8.70 -17.42
C LYS A 303 2.70 8.57 -18.45
N GLU A 304 3.29 9.69 -18.90
CA GLU A 304 4.39 9.69 -19.88
C GLU A 304 5.63 8.93 -19.39
N VAL A 305 5.80 8.81 -18.07
CA VAL A 305 6.97 8.17 -17.44
C VAL A 305 6.67 6.81 -16.78
N GLY A 306 5.46 6.27 -16.97
CA GLY A 306 5.12 4.90 -16.54
C GLY A 306 4.15 4.78 -15.36
N LEU A 307 3.34 5.80 -15.08
CA LEU A 307 2.26 5.65 -14.09
C LEU A 307 1.27 4.56 -14.55
N HIS A 308 0.94 3.63 -13.65
CA HIS A 308 0.07 2.48 -13.96
C HIS A 308 -1.37 2.69 -13.49
N GLY A 309 -1.58 3.47 -12.43
CA GLY A 309 -2.90 3.65 -11.84
C GLY A 309 -3.04 4.93 -11.03
N ILE A 310 -4.27 5.17 -10.58
CA ILE A 310 -4.60 6.20 -9.60
C ILE A 310 -5.60 5.64 -8.58
N GLU A 311 -5.62 6.22 -7.39
CA GLU A 311 -6.75 6.01 -6.49
C GLU A 311 -8.00 6.73 -7.01
N ALA A 312 -9.06 5.97 -7.26
CA ALA A 312 -10.37 6.46 -7.67
C ALA A 312 -11.50 5.97 -6.73
N TYR A 313 -11.21 5.02 -5.85
CA TYR A 313 -12.13 4.49 -4.84
C TYR A 313 -11.76 5.00 -3.45
N ARG A 314 -12.78 5.37 -2.68
CA ARG A 314 -12.72 5.80 -1.28
C ARG A 314 -13.81 5.11 -0.47
N SER A 315 -13.84 5.38 0.83
CA SER A 315 -14.87 4.85 1.75
C SER A 315 -16.29 5.33 1.40
N ASP A 316 -16.43 6.50 0.77
CA ASP A 316 -17.69 7.06 0.26
C ASP A 316 -18.06 6.57 -1.16
N GLY A 317 -17.20 5.77 -1.80
CA GLY A 317 -17.47 5.10 -3.08
C GLY A 317 -16.46 5.44 -4.18
N LYS A 318 -16.85 5.13 -5.42
CA LYS A 318 -16.05 5.47 -6.62
C LYS A 318 -16.27 6.94 -6.99
N LEU A 319 -15.20 7.71 -7.06
CA LEU A 319 -15.28 9.09 -7.50
C LEU A 319 -15.32 9.15 -9.03
N ALA A 320 -16.41 9.71 -9.59
CA ALA A 320 -16.63 9.76 -11.04
C ALA A 320 -15.49 10.51 -11.76
N ALA A 321 -15.13 11.72 -11.30
CA ALA A 321 -14.09 12.54 -11.94
C ALA A 321 -12.74 11.82 -12.08
N TYR A 322 -12.29 11.10 -11.03
CA TYR A 322 -11.04 10.34 -11.08
C TYR A 322 -11.19 9.04 -11.85
N SER A 323 -12.36 8.38 -11.80
CA SER A 323 -12.63 7.24 -12.68
C SER A 323 -12.52 7.63 -14.15
N ASP A 324 -13.09 8.77 -14.53
CA ASP A 324 -13.10 9.25 -15.92
C ASP A 324 -11.70 9.72 -16.34
N LEU A 325 -10.94 10.35 -15.43
CA LEU A 325 -9.54 10.69 -15.66
C LEU A 325 -8.68 9.43 -15.86
N ALA A 326 -8.92 8.38 -15.07
CA ALA A 326 -8.23 7.11 -15.23
C ALA A 326 -8.57 6.45 -16.58
N ASP A 327 -9.83 6.51 -17.02
CA ASP A 327 -10.25 6.01 -18.34
C ASP A 327 -9.57 6.78 -19.48
N ALA A 328 -9.48 8.11 -19.39
CA ALA A 328 -8.88 8.96 -20.41
C ALA A 328 -7.38 8.68 -20.64
N TYR A 329 -6.68 8.18 -19.61
CA TYR A 329 -5.25 7.88 -19.66
C TYR A 329 -4.93 6.37 -19.59
N ASP A 330 -5.93 5.51 -19.70
CA ASP A 330 -5.79 4.04 -19.57
C ASP A 330 -5.01 3.66 -18.31
N LEU A 331 -5.54 4.06 -17.16
CA LEU A 331 -4.97 3.86 -15.83
C LEU A 331 -5.85 2.95 -14.98
N LEU A 332 -5.20 2.13 -14.15
CA LEU A 332 -5.87 1.32 -13.14
C LEU A 332 -6.63 2.21 -12.14
N LYS A 333 -7.81 1.76 -11.74
CA LYS A 333 -8.68 2.42 -10.77
C LYS A 333 -8.62 1.69 -9.44
N LEU A 334 -7.73 2.11 -8.56
CA LEU A 334 -7.54 1.47 -7.26
C LEU A 334 -8.13 2.32 -6.14
N GLY A 335 -7.94 1.87 -4.90
CA GLY A 335 -8.22 2.65 -3.72
C GLY A 335 -7.91 1.86 -2.46
N GLY A 336 -7.50 2.58 -1.42
CA GLY A 336 -7.45 2.10 -0.05
C GLY A 336 -7.99 3.17 0.90
N SER A 337 -8.06 2.81 2.18
CA SER A 337 -8.68 3.68 3.19
C SER A 337 -7.78 4.83 3.64
N ASP A 338 -6.48 4.77 3.34
CA ASP A 338 -5.46 5.65 3.90
C ASP A 338 -5.50 5.61 5.45
N PHE A 339 -5.68 4.39 5.98
CA PHE A 339 -5.91 4.18 7.41
C PHE A 339 -4.62 4.32 8.21
N HIS A 340 -4.65 5.15 9.25
CA HIS A 340 -3.56 5.35 10.21
C HIS A 340 -3.89 4.82 11.61
N GLY A 341 -5.15 4.48 11.91
CA GLY A 341 -5.56 4.01 13.23
C GLY A 341 -5.63 5.11 14.30
N ARG A 342 -5.88 6.35 13.89
CA ARG A 342 -6.09 7.52 14.78
C ARG A 342 -7.27 7.31 15.71
N GLY A 343 -8.28 6.58 15.26
CA GLY A 343 -9.55 6.42 15.95
C GLY A 343 -10.46 7.65 15.80
N GLY A 344 -11.73 7.49 16.21
CA GLY A 344 -12.75 8.52 16.05
C GLY A 344 -13.50 8.46 14.72
N LYS A 345 -14.44 9.40 14.50
CA LYS A 345 -15.38 9.36 13.37
C LYS A 345 -14.86 9.97 12.06
N GLN A 346 -13.65 10.55 12.06
CA GLN A 346 -13.12 11.33 10.93
C GLN A 346 -12.13 10.53 10.05
N GLU A 347 -11.83 9.29 10.42
CA GLU A 347 -10.95 8.40 9.67
C GLU A 347 -11.76 7.26 9.04
N SER A 348 -11.41 6.89 7.81
CA SER A 348 -11.97 5.71 7.15
C SER A 348 -11.39 4.46 7.79
N GLU A 349 -12.22 3.51 8.22
CA GLU A 349 -11.71 2.25 8.77
C GLU A 349 -10.97 1.41 7.71
N VAL A 350 -10.02 0.59 8.17
CA VAL A 350 -9.30 -0.35 7.30
C VAL A 350 -10.27 -1.32 6.61
N GLY A 351 -10.16 -1.47 5.29
CA GLY A 351 -11.09 -2.27 4.49
C GLY A 351 -12.47 -1.61 4.26
N SER A 352 -12.66 -0.35 4.62
CA SER A 352 -13.94 0.34 4.36
C SER A 352 -14.16 0.69 2.89
N VAL A 353 -13.10 0.71 2.07
CA VAL A 353 -13.19 1.00 0.63
C VAL A 353 -13.77 -0.19 -0.11
N GLY A 354 -14.92 0.02 -0.76
CA GLY A 354 -15.63 -0.99 -1.54
C GLY A 354 -14.98 -1.26 -2.91
N LEU A 355 -13.71 -1.65 -2.94
CA LEU A 355 -12.98 -1.90 -4.18
C LEU A 355 -13.56 -3.12 -4.93
N PRO A 356 -14.04 -2.97 -6.18
CA PRO A 356 -14.62 -4.07 -6.92
C PRO A 356 -13.58 -5.11 -7.30
N VAL A 357 -13.97 -6.39 -7.30
CA VAL A 357 -13.10 -7.49 -7.72
C VAL A 357 -12.59 -7.33 -9.16
N LEU A 358 -13.35 -6.68 -10.03
CA LEU A 358 -12.91 -6.35 -11.39
C LEU A 358 -11.70 -5.40 -11.39
N ALA A 359 -11.67 -4.41 -10.49
CA ALA A 359 -10.53 -3.49 -10.39
C ALA A 359 -9.26 -4.23 -9.94
N VAL A 360 -9.38 -5.16 -8.99
CA VAL A 360 -8.27 -6.00 -8.54
C VAL A 360 -7.83 -6.97 -9.65
N HIS A 361 -8.77 -7.49 -10.42
CA HIS A 361 -8.46 -8.35 -11.55
C HIS A 361 -7.67 -7.61 -12.65
N GLU A 362 -8.08 -6.38 -13.02
CA GLU A 362 -7.31 -5.55 -13.95
C GLU A 362 -5.95 -5.15 -13.38
N PHE A 363 -5.88 -4.87 -12.08
CA PHE A 363 -4.59 -4.68 -11.38
C PHE A 363 -3.66 -5.88 -11.56
N LEU A 364 -4.16 -7.10 -11.37
CA LEU A 364 -3.32 -8.30 -11.50
C LEU A 364 -2.85 -8.53 -12.94
N LYS A 365 -3.65 -8.19 -13.96
CA LYS A 365 -3.19 -8.26 -15.37
C LYS A 365 -1.97 -7.38 -15.63
N VAL A 366 -1.89 -6.21 -14.99
CA VAL A 366 -0.75 -5.29 -15.10
C VAL A 366 0.39 -5.70 -14.17
N ALA A 367 0.07 -5.99 -12.91
CA ALA A 367 1.05 -6.23 -11.86
C ALA A 367 1.86 -7.50 -12.09
N ARG A 368 1.23 -8.56 -12.57
CA ARG A 368 1.87 -9.88 -12.60
C ARG A 368 3.01 -10.00 -13.60
N PRO A 369 2.90 -9.57 -14.86
CA PRO A 369 4.06 -9.51 -15.75
C PRO A 369 5.23 -8.70 -15.19
N ILE A 370 4.94 -7.57 -14.51
CA ILE A 370 5.93 -6.72 -13.86
C ILE A 370 6.62 -7.49 -12.72
N TRP A 371 5.84 -8.14 -11.86
CA TRP A 371 6.34 -8.94 -10.75
C TRP A 371 7.13 -10.17 -11.22
N CYS A 372 6.69 -10.89 -12.26
CA CYS A 372 7.43 -12.00 -12.85
C CYS A 372 8.81 -11.57 -13.33
N ARG A 373 8.90 -10.43 -14.05
CA ARG A 373 10.18 -9.85 -14.46
C ARG A 373 11.08 -9.56 -13.25
N ALA A 374 10.53 -8.95 -12.20
CA ALA A 374 11.29 -8.61 -11.00
C ALA A 374 11.80 -9.87 -10.26
N ILE A 375 10.93 -10.87 -10.09
CA ILE A 375 11.30 -12.17 -9.50
C ILE A 375 12.42 -12.82 -10.31
N ARG A 376 12.30 -12.83 -11.65
CA ARG A 376 13.34 -13.36 -12.54
C ARG A 376 14.69 -12.67 -12.31
N GLU A 377 14.71 -11.35 -12.29
CA GLU A 377 15.93 -10.55 -12.06
C GLU A 377 16.57 -10.83 -10.69
N ILE A 378 15.76 -10.93 -9.63
CA ILE A 378 16.21 -11.26 -8.28
C ILE A 378 16.89 -12.64 -8.26
N LEU A 379 16.26 -13.64 -8.90
CA LEU A 379 16.75 -15.01 -8.92
C LEU A 379 18.00 -15.16 -9.80
N GLU A 380 18.05 -14.49 -10.95
CA GLU A 380 19.24 -14.46 -11.81
C GLU A 380 20.43 -13.81 -11.10
N ASN A 381 20.20 -12.73 -10.35
CA ASN A 381 21.23 -12.11 -9.53
C ASN A 381 21.77 -13.07 -8.46
N TYR A 382 20.89 -13.80 -7.78
CA TYR A 382 21.30 -14.82 -6.82
C TYR A 382 22.08 -15.96 -7.47
N ILE A 383 21.63 -16.45 -8.64
CA ILE A 383 22.33 -17.50 -9.39
C ILE A 383 23.74 -17.04 -9.77
N LYS A 384 23.89 -15.78 -10.19
CA LYS A 384 25.17 -15.20 -10.60
C LYS A 384 26.11 -14.96 -9.41
N TYR A 385 25.54 -14.58 -8.26
CA TYR A 385 26.30 -14.23 -7.06
C TYR A 385 25.68 -14.89 -5.81
N PRO A 386 25.82 -16.23 -5.65
CA PRO A 386 25.22 -16.94 -4.53
C PRO A 386 25.93 -16.53 -3.22
N SER A 387 25.17 -15.96 -2.29
CA SER A 387 25.65 -15.58 -0.96
C SER A 387 24.52 -15.64 0.06
N GLU A 388 24.87 -15.77 1.34
CA GLU A 388 23.90 -15.73 2.44
C GLU A 388 23.14 -14.39 2.45
N THR A 389 23.85 -13.28 2.21
CA THR A 389 23.24 -11.94 2.11
C THR A 389 22.18 -11.89 1.01
N ASN A 390 22.48 -12.35 -0.20
CA ASN A 390 21.51 -12.34 -1.30
C ASN A 390 20.32 -13.27 -1.03
N LEU A 391 20.54 -14.39 -0.34
CA LEU A 391 19.46 -15.27 0.10
C LEU A 391 18.57 -14.59 1.16
N GLN A 392 19.16 -13.89 2.12
CA GLN A 392 18.41 -13.14 3.13
C GLN A 392 17.55 -12.03 2.50
N LEU A 393 18.04 -11.35 1.46
CA LEU A 393 17.25 -10.35 0.72
C LEU A 393 16.01 -10.99 0.07
N ILE A 394 16.16 -12.15 -0.58
CA ILE A 394 15.03 -12.91 -1.13
C ILE A 394 14.02 -13.28 -0.04
N MET A 395 14.51 -13.65 1.15
CA MET A 395 13.68 -14.07 2.28
C MET A 395 13.01 -12.91 3.02
N SER A 396 13.43 -11.66 2.80
CA SER A 396 12.95 -10.48 3.53
C SER A 396 11.47 -10.20 3.30
N PHE A 397 10.94 -10.66 2.17
CA PHE A 397 9.54 -10.49 1.77
C PHE A 397 8.72 -11.79 1.80
N GLY A 398 9.29 -12.89 2.32
CA GLY A 398 8.54 -14.13 2.47
C GLY A 398 9.34 -15.26 3.13
N LYS A 399 8.90 -15.68 4.32
CA LYS A 399 9.17 -17.02 4.87
C LYS A 399 7.86 -17.82 4.86
N PRO A 400 7.57 -18.63 3.83
CA PRO A 400 6.37 -19.46 3.82
C PRO A 400 6.38 -20.42 5.02
N LYS A 401 5.21 -20.65 5.66
CA LYS A 401 5.07 -21.67 6.73
C LYS A 401 5.51 -23.07 6.28
N VAL A 402 5.44 -23.36 4.97
CA VAL A 402 5.81 -24.64 4.34
C VAL A 402 7.33 -24.84 4.24
N CYS A 403 8.14 -23.80 4.47
CA CYS A 403 9.58 -23.92 4.60
C CYS A 403 10.04 -24.27 6.03
N ARG A 404 9.11 -24.48 6.98
CA ARG A 404 9.45 -24.99 8.32
C ARG A 404 10.10 -26.37 8.19
N GLY A 405 11.34 -26.50 8.63
CA GLY A 405 12.12 -27.74 8.58
C GLY A 405 13.13 -27.85 7.45
N ILE A 406 13.13 -26.94 6.47
CA ILE A 406 14.23 -26.78 5.52
C ILE A 406 15.06 -25.59 5.98
N SER A 407 16.33 -25.82 6.30
CA SER A 407 17.24 -24.70 6.53
C SER A 407 17.57 -24.07 5.18
N PRO A 408 17.25 -22.77 4.96
CA PRO A 408 17.63 -22.06 3.74
C PRO A 408 19.14 -22.11 3.49
N ALA A 409 19.94 -22.24 4.56
CA ALA A 409 21.39 -22.34 4.51
C ALA A 409 21.90 -23.72 4.06
N THR A 410 21.09 -24.80 4.17
CA THR A 410 21.53 -26.15 3.79
C THR A 410 21.06 -26.56 2.39
N CYS A 411 19.92 -26.06 1.92
CA CYS A 411 19.38 -26.38 0.59
C CYS A 411 18.70 -25.15 -0.05
N PRO A 412 19.48 -24.12 -0.46
CA PRO A 412 18.92 -22.86 -0.95
C PRO A 412 18.11 -23.00 -2.25
N GLY A 413 18.52 -23.85 -3.19
CA GLY A 413 17.82 -24.10 -4.44
C GLY A 413 16.43 -24.73 -4.22
N ASP A 414 16.34 -25.70 -3.32
CA ASP A 414 15.06 -26.35 -2.96
C ASP A 414 14.13 -25.38 -2.21
N PHE A 415 14.68 -24.55 -1.33
CA PHE A 415 13.93 -23.49 -0.65
C PHE A 415 13.33 -22.51 -1.67
N ILE A 416 14.15 -22.00 -2.59
CA ILE A 416 13.69 -21.05 -3.62
C ILE A 416 12.65 -21.70 -4.54
N SER A 417 12.88 -22.95 -4.95
CA SER A 417 11.93 -23.72 -5.78
C SER A 417 10.55 -23.85 -5.10
N ARG A 418 10.52 -24.02 -3.78
CA ARG A 418 9.27 -23.99 -3.00
C ARG A 418 8.67 -22.60 -2.93
N CYS A 419 9.47 -21.55 -2.71
CA CYS A 419 8.99 -20.16 -2.71
C CYS A 419 8.32 -19.76 -4.03
N LEU A 420 8.81 -20.23 -5.18
CA LEU A 420 8.18 -19.97 -6.48
C LEU A 420 6.71 -20.41 -6.52
N SER A 421 6.32 -21.46 -5.80
CA SER A 421 4.91 -21.91 -5.74
C SER A 421 3.96 -20.93 -5.03
N PHE A 422 4.50 -20.03 -4.22
CA PHE A 422 3.76 -18.98 -3.52
C PHE A 422 3.80 -17.65 -4.29
N TRP A 423 4.87 -17.41 -5.04
CA TRP A 423 5.05 -16.16 -5.79
C TRP A 423 4.40 -16.19 -7.17
N LEU A 424 4.31 -17.36 -7.79
CA LEU A 424 3.88 -17.53 -9.17
C LEU A 424 2.72 -18.53 -9.27
N THR A 425 1.80 -18.28 -10.20
CA THR A 425 0.81 -19.30 -10.58
C THR A 425 1.42 -20.49 -11.30
N ASN A 426 0.63 -21.55 -11.46
CA ASN A 426 1.01 -22.71 -12.27
C ASN A 426 1.45 -22.33 -13.68
N GLU A 427 0.69 -21.46 -14.36
CA GLU A 427 1.00 -21.02 -15.72
C GLU A 427 2.33 -20.26 -15.80
N GLU A 428 2.56 -19.31 -14.89
CA GLU A 428 3.81 -18.55 -14.84
C GLU A 428 5.01 -19.42 -14.52
N ARG A 429 4.87 -20.41 -13.63
CA ARG A 429 5.96 -21.34 -13.30
C ARG A 429 6.36 -22.22 -14.48
N GLN A 430 5.40 -22.58 -15.33
CA GLN A 430 5.64 -23.40 -16.53
C GLN A 430 6.22 -22.59 -17.69
N ASN A 431 6.41 -21.27 -17.53
CA ASN A 431 7.14 -20.48 -18.50
C ASN A 431 8.58 -21.00 -18.63
N ALA A 432 9.06 -21.10 -19.87
CA ALA A 432 10.39 -21.59 -20.19
C ALA A 432 11.52 -20.86 -19.43
N GLU A 433 11.36 -19.57 -19.15
CA GLU A 433 12.34 -18.78 -18.39
C GLU A 433 12.42 -19.23 -16.93
N PHE A 434 11.28 -19.52 -16.29
CA PHE A 434 11.24 -19.97 -14.89
C PHE A 434 11.68 -21.43 -14.75
N GLU A 435 11.37 -22.30 -15.73
CA GLU A 435 11.92 -23.65 -15.77
C GLU A 435 13.46 -23.62 -15.92
N ALA A 436 14.00 -22.73 -16.77
CA ALA A 436 15.43 -22.54 -16.90
C ALA A 436 16.09 -22.04 -15.59
N ILE A 437 15.44 -21.10 -14.88
CA ILE A 437 15.89 -20.65 -13.55
C ILE A 437 15.90 -21.81 -12.55
N LYS A 438 14.84 -22.60 -12.51
CA LYS A 438 14.70 -23.73 -11.58
C LYS A 438 15.82 -24.75 -11.76
N LEU A 439 16.16 -25.08 -13.01
CA LEU A 439 17.29 -25.97 -13.33
C LEU A 439 18.63 -25.39 -12.86
N LYS A 440 18.86 -24.09 -13.06
CA LYS A 440 20.09 -23.41 -12.59
C LYS A 440 20.19 -23.39 -11.07
N LEU A 441 19.08 -23.14 -10.36
CA LEU A 441 19.04 -23.14 -8.90
C LEU A 441 19.33 -24.53 -8.32
N ALA A 442 18.80 -25.59 -8.92
CA ALA A 442 19.08 -26.96 -8.49
C ALA A 442 20.58 -27.30 -8.58
N ALA A 443 21.28 -26.81 -9.61
CA ALA A 443 22.72 -27.02 -9.77
C ALA A 443 23.58 -26.31 -8.70
N ILE A 444 23.11 -25.18 -8.13
CA ILE A 444 23.82 -24.46 -7.06
C ILE A 444 23.81 -25.26 -5.75
N SER A 445 22.70 -25.92 -5.44
CA SER A 445 22.55 -26.75 -4.24
C SER A 445 23.39 -28.03 -4.23
N VAL A 446 23.95 -28.44 -5.36
CA VAL A 446 24.82 -29.64 -5.47
C VAL A 446 26.30 -29.29 -5.26
N ASN A 447 26.67 -28.01 -5.40
CA ASN A 447 28.06 -27.54 -5.40
C ASN A 447 28.46 -26.77 -4.12
N GLN A 448 27.60 -26.71 -3.12
CA GLN A 448 27.85 -26.19 -1.77
C GLN A 448 27.77 -27.34 -0.78
#